data_AF-A0A2M7XWH9-F1
#
_entry.id   AF-A0A2M7XWH9-F1
#
_cell.length_a   1.000
_cell.length_b   1.000
_cell.length_c   1.000
_cell.angle_alpha   90.00
_cell.angle_beta   90.00
_cell.angle_gamma   90.00
#
_symmetry.space_group_name_H-M   'P 1'
#
loop_
_entity.id
_entity.type
_entity.pdbx_description
1 polymer ?
#
loop_
_entity_poly.entity_id
_entity_poly.type
_entity_poly.pdbx_seq_one_letter_code
_entity_poly.pdbx_strand_id
1 'polypeptide(L)'
;EEEMLGECLASVKDVVDEMLILDTGSTDKTMDIARSFGATLHEMVWEDDFAKARNESIRHASCDWILWMDADERLLPESIPALKKLLKPVRRATLYNIHIQN
;
A
#
# COMPACT_ATOMS: atom_id res chain seq x y z
N GLU A 1 -5.61 -15.79 6.25
CA GLU A 1 -5.05 -14.46 5.93
C GLU A 1 -3.74 -14.24 6.66
N GLU A 2 -3.70 -14.53 7.97
CA GLU A 2 -2.50 -14.44 8.82
C GLU A 2 -1.20 -14.99 8.20
N GLU A 3 -1.22 -16.18 7.58
CA GLU A 3 -0.01 -16.77 6.96
C GLU A 3 0.48 -15.97 5.74
N MET A 4 -0.45 -15.41 4.96
CA MET A 4 -0.12 -14.70 3.72
C MET A 4 0.37 -13.28 4.00
N LEU A 5 -0.26 -12.60 4.97
CA LEU A 5 0.09 -11.22 5.31
C LEU A 5 1.56 -11.11 5.76
N GLY A 6 2.03 -12.04 6.58
CA GLY A 6 3.42 -12.02 7.05
C GLY A 6 4.42 -12.08 5.89
N GLU A 7 4.12 -12.86 4.86
CA GLU A 7 4.98 -12.97 3.71
C GLU A 7 4.80 -11.80 2.71
N CYS A 8 3.61 -11.22 2.61
CA CYS A 8 3.36 -9.95 1.90
C CYS A 8 4.23 -8.83 2.50
N LEU A 9 4.12 -8.59 3.81
CA LEU A 9 4.89 -7.56 4.51
C LEU A 9 6.40 -7.82 4.43
N ALA A 10 6.84 -9.07 4.57
CA ALA A 10 8.24 -9.43 4.41
C ALA A 10 8.79 -9.11 3.01
N SER A 11 7.96 -9.19 1.97
CA SER A 11 8.36 -8.89 0.59
C SER A 11 8.61 -7.39 0.34
N VAL A 12 8.01 -6.51 1.14
CA VAL A 12 8.07 -5.04 0.95
C VAL A 12 8.85 -4.29 2.02
N LYS A 13 9.12 -4.88 3.18
CA LYS A 13 9.71 -4.19 4.36
C LYS A 13 11.00 -3.40 4.08
N ASP A 14 11.82 -3.84 3.11
CA ASP A 14 13.13 -3.24 2.80
C ASP A 14 13.05 -2.25 1.60
N VAL A 15 11.85 -1.97 1.10
CA VAL A 15 11.61 -1.09 -0.06
C VAL A 15 10.62 0.03 0.18
N VAL A 16 9.87 0.02 1.28
CA VAL A 16 8.92 1.08 1.66
C VAL A 16 9.38 1.81 2.91
N ASP A 17 9.07 3.11 2.99
CA ASP A 17 9.37 3.94 4.16
C ASP A 17 8.32 3.79 5.27
N GLU A 18 7.09 3.43 4.89
CA GLU A 18 5.93 3.28 5.76
C GLU A 18 5.11 2.06 5.34
N MET A 19 4.59 1.31 6.31
CA MET A 19 3.61 0.25 6.10
C MET A 19 2.34 0.59 6.85
N LEU A 20 1.21 0.59 6.16
CA LEU A 20 -0.10 0.91 6.71
C LEU A 20 -1.07 -0.23 6.44
N ILE A 21 -1.71 -0.72 7.50
CA ILE A 21 -2.75 -1.76 7.41
C ILE A 21 -4.06 -1.18 7.93
N LEU A 22 -5.08 -1.26 7.09
CA LEU A 22 -6.46 -1.01 7.48
C LEU A 22 -7.17 -2.35 7.64
N ASP A 23 -7.39 -2.76 8.87
CA ASP A 23 -8.16 -3.96 9.17
C ASP A 23 -9.67 -3.67 9.11
N THR A 24 -10.42 -4.64 8.58
CA THR A 24 -11.87 -4.51 8.37
C THR A 24 -12.70 -5.36 9.33
N GLY A 25 -12.07 -5.89 10.38
CA GLY A 25 -12.69 -6.71 11.42
C GLY A 25 -12.08 -8.12 11.53
N SER A 26 -10.77 -8.27 11.35
CA SER A 26 -10.09 -9.55 11.52
C SER A 26 -10.23 -10.05 12.96
N THR A 27 -10.48 -11.35 13.13
CA THR A 27 -10.56 -12.00 14.45
C THR A 27 -9.41 -12.99 14.69
N ASP A 28 -8.47 -13.09 13.75
CA ASP A 28 -7.28 -13.94 13.82
C ASP A 28 -6.03 -13.12 14.22
N LYS A 29 -4.82 -13.62 13.96
CA LYS A 29 -3.57 -12.94 14.36
C LYS A 29 -3.10 -11.88 13.35
N THR A 30 -3.90 -11.53 12.35
CA THR A 30 -3.54 -10.58 11.28
C THR A 30 -2.98 -9.27 11.85
N MET A 31 -3.64 -8.67 12.84
CA MET A 31 -3.19 -7.42 13.46
C MET A 31 -1.91 -7.56 14.30
N ASP A 32 -1.72 -8.71 14.96
CA ASP A 32 -0.50 -8.97 15.73
C ASP A 32 0.71 -9.17 14.81
N ILE A 33 0.50 -9.85 13.68
CA ILE A 33 1.51 -10.00 12.63
C ILE A 33 1.87 -8.64 12.06
N ALA A 34 0.89 -7.85 11.62
CA ALA A 34 1.12 -6.51 11.09
C ALA A 34 1.91 -5.62 12.08
N ARG A 35 1.53 -5.66 13.37
CA ARG A 35 2.25 -4.95 14.44
C ARG A 35 3.70 -5.38 14.55
N SER A 36 4.00 -6.67 14.40
CA SER A 36 5.37 -7.21 14.50
C SER A 36 6.29 -6.70 13.39
N PHE A 37 5.73 -6.28 12.24
CA PHE A 37 6.46 -5.65 11.14
C PHE A 37 6.62 -4.14 11.32
N GLY A 38 6.08 -3.56 12.39
CA GLY A 38 6.11 -2.11 12.63
C GLY A 38 5.12 -1.33 11.76
N ALA A 39 4.09 -2.00 11.22
CA ALA A 39 3.05 -1.32 10.46
C ALA A 39 2.19 -0.42 11.37
N THR A 40 1.76 0.71 10.84
CA THR A 40 0.71 1.54 11.45
C THR A 40 -0.63 0.87 11.19
N LEU A 41 -1.40 0.66 12.26
CA LEU A 41 -2.65 -0.11 12.21
C LEU A 41 -3.85 0.82 12.38
N HIS A 42 -4.81 0.68 11.48
CA HIS A 42 -6.11 1.32 11.55
C HIS A 42 -7.20 0.26 11.44
N GLU A 43 -8.38 0.57 11.96
CA GLU A 43 -9.54 -0.32 11.93
C GLU A 43 -10.74 0.41 11.33
N MET A 44 -11.51 -0.30 10.52
CA MET A 44 -12.85 0.10 10.09
C MET A 44 -13.78 -1.10 10.07
N VAL A 45 -15.08 -0.86 10.08
CA VAL A 45 -16.05 -1.95 9.90
C VAL A 45 -16.13 -2.28 8.41
N TRP A 46 -16.12 -3.56 8.05
CA TRP A 46 -16.39 -3.98 6.67
C TRP A 46 -17.81 -3.56 6.23
N GLU A 47 -17.88 -2.82 5.14
CA GLU A 47 -19.14 -2.26 4.60
C GLU A 47 -19.49 -2.80 3.20
N ASP A 48 -18.94 -3.96 2.83
CA ASP A 48 -19.13 -4.57 1.49
C ASP A 48 -18.64 -3.67 0.33
N ASP A 49 -17.62 -2.84 0.60
CA ASP A 49 -17.07 -1.87 -0.35
C ASP A 49 -15.54 -1.79 -0.25
N PHE A 50 -14.87 -2.48 -1.18
CA PHE A 50 -13.42 -2.46 -1.32
C PHE A 50 -12.86 -1.06 -1.63
N ALA A 51 -13.59 -0.27 -2.42
CA ALA A 51 -13.14 1.08 -2.76
C ALA A 51 -13.20 1.98 -1.54
N LYS A 52 -14.20 1.81 -0.66
CA LYS A 52 -14.28 2.52 0.61
C LYS A 52 -13.10 2.18 1.52
N ALA A 53 -12.81 0.89 1.70
CA ALA A 53 -11.67 0.45 2.51
C ALA A 53 -10.34 0.98 1.98
N ARG A 54 -10.09 0.87 0.66
CA ARG A 54 -8.89 1.42 0.04
C ARG A 54 -8.79 2.94 0.20
N ASN A 55 -9.88 3.67 -0.02
CA ASN A 55 -9.86 5.12 0.08
C ASN A 55 -9.66 5.59 1.51
N GLU A 56 -10.16 4.83 2.49
CA GLU A 56 -9.91 5.10 3.91
C GLU A 56 -8.44 4.86 4.27
N SER A 57 -7.82 3.76 3.81
CA SER A 57 -6.41 3.48 4.10
C SER A 57 -5.48 4.56 3.53
N ILE A 58 -5.78 5.06 2.33
CA ILE A 58 -5.06 6.16 1.68
C ILE A 58 -5.06 7.46 2.51
N ARG A 59 -6.13 7.74 3.27
CA ARG A 59 -6.23 8.97 4.09
C ARG A 59 -5.21 9.02 5.22
N HIS A 60 -4.74 7.87 5.67
CA HIS A 60 -3.79 7.74 6.75
C HIS A 60 -2.33 7.69 6.26
N ALA A 61 -2.11 7.56 4.94
CA ALA A 61 -0.77 7.51 4.35
C ALA A 61 -0.08 8.88 4.39
N SER A 62 1.21 8.89 4.75
CA SER A 62 2.00 10.13 4.87
C SER A 62 2.98 10.37 3.71
N CYS A 63 3.20 9.36 2.87
CA CYS A 63 4.20 9.37 1.79
C CYS A 63 3.65 9.93 0.46
N ASP A 64 4.55 10.40 -0.41
CA ASP A 64 4.21 10.93 -1.74
C ASP A 64 3.65 9.88 -2.71
N TRP A 65 4.05 8.62 -2.53
CA TRP A 65 3.67 7.49 -3.37
C TRP A 65 3.06 6.39 -2.52
N ILE A 66 2.02 5.74 -3.06
CA ILE A 66 1.31 4.64 -2.41
C ILE A 66 1.49 3.38 -3.25
N LEU A 67 2.09 2.35 -2.67
CA LEU A 67 2.04 0.98 -3.16
C LEU A 67 0.88 0.28 -2.43
N TRP A 68 -0.24 0.13 -3.12
CA TRP A 68 -1.40 -0.59 -2.60
C TRP A 68 -1.30 -2.06 -2.99
N MET A 69 -1.45 -2.96 -2.00
CA MET A 69 -1.32 -4.40 -2.17
C MET A 69 -2.37 -5.13 -1.33
N ASP A 70 -2.86 -6.25 -1.84
CA ASP A 70 -3.68 -7.19 -1.06
C ASP A 70 -2.79 -8.06 -0.14
N ALA A 71 -3.36 -8.60 0.93
CA ALA A 71 -2.63 -9.37 1.95
C ALA A 71 -2.04 -10.69 1.43
N ASP A 72 -2.50 -11.18 0.27
CA ASP A 72 -2.04 -12.39 -0.40
C ASP A 72 -1.07 -12.13 -1.56
N GLU A 73 -0.74 -10.86 -1.84
CA GLU A 73 0.22 -10.46 -2.86
C GLU A 73 1.66 -10.38 -2.33
N ARG A 74 2.63 -10.46 -3.25
CA ARG A 74 4.05 -10.38 -2.92
C ARG A 74 4.83 -9.62 -3.97
N LEU A 75 5.66 -8.70 -3.52
CA LEU A 75 6.62 -8.05 -4.39
C LEU A 75 7.78 -9.00 -4.68
N LEU A 76 7.90 -9.42 -5.94
CA LEU A 76 9.00 -10.26 -6.37
C LEU A 76 10.33 -9.49 -6.35
N PRO A 77 11.44 -10.08 -5.87
CA PRO A 77 12.73 -9.40 -5.77
C PRO A 77 13.23 -8.77 -7.08
N GLU A 78 12.93 -9.41 -8.22
CA GLU A 78 13.27 -8.94 -9.56
C GLU A 78 12.56 -7.63 -9.96
N SER A 79 11.43 -7.30 -9.33
CA SER A 79 10.66 -6.09 -9.60
C SER A 79 11.18 -4.87 -8.84
N ILE A 80 11.92 -5.08 -7.74
CA ILE A 80 12.43 -4.00 -6.87
C ILE A 80 13.30 -2.99 -7.65
N PRO A 81 14.25 -3.39 -8.53
CA PRO A 81 15.04 -2.42 -9.30
C PRO A 81 14.18 -1.54 -10.23
N ALA A 82 13.13 -2.11 -10.84
CA ALA A 82 12.23 -1.38 -11.71
C ALA A 82 11.38 -0.38 -10.92
N LEU A 83 10.84 -0.80 -9.78
CA LEU A 83 10.11 0.08 -8.85
C LEU A 83 10.98 1.26 -8.39
N LYS A 84 12.20 0.99 -7.91
CA LYS A 84 13.14 2.04 -7.48
C LYS A 84 13.51 3.00 -8.61
N LYS A 85 13.48 2.56 -9.87
CA LYS A 85 13.73 3.42 -11.04
C LYS A 85 12.53 4.33 -11.32
N LEU A 86 11.30 3.85 -11.18
CA LEU A 86 10.07 4.63 -11.39
C LEU A 86 9.91 5.76 -10.38
N LEU A 87 10.27 5.51 -9.12
CA LEU A 87 10.16 6.49 -8.03
C LEU A 87 11.22 7.60 -8.08
N LYS A 88 12.22 7.52 -8.98
CA LYS A 88 13.21 8.59 -9.12
C LYS A 88 12.54 9.86 -9.65
N PRO A 89 12.83 11.04 -9.06
CA PRO A 89 12.28 12.31 -9.52
C PRO A 89 12.52 12.50 -11.02
N VAL A 90 11.43 12.62 -11.79
CA VAL A 90 11.51 12.98 -13.21
C VAL A 90 11.87 14.47 -13.26
N ARG A 91 13.14 14.78 -13.57
CA ARG A 91 13.68 16.16 -13.59
C ARG A 91 13.04 17.10 -14.62
N ARG A 92 12.05 16.67 -15.41
CA ARG A 92 11.38 17.51 -16.41
C ARG A 92 9.86 17.46 -16.21
N ALA A 93 9.32 18.55 -15.67
CA ALA A 93 7.92 18.86 -15.84
C ALA A 93 7.63 18.95 -17.34
N THR A 94 6.67 18.15 -17.80
CA THR A 94 6.18 18.25 -19.18
C THR A 94 4.80 18.88 -19.10
N LEU A 95 4.70 20.16 -19.43
CA LEU A 95 3.46 20.91 -19.48
C LEU A 95 2.79 20.65 -20.83
N TYR A 96 1.54 20.19 -20.81
CA TYR A 96 0.68 20.15 -21.99
C TYR A 96 -0.53 21.03 -21.74
N ASN A 97 -0.80 21.92 -22.68
CA ASN A 97 -2.02 22.71 -22.70
C ASN A 97 -2.95 22.14 -23.78
N ILE A 98 -4.15 21.72 -23.39
CA ILE A 98 -5.14 21.13 -24.29
C ILE A 98 -6.41 21.97 -24.19
N HIS A 99 -6.88 22.46 -25.34
CA HIS A 99 -8.15 23.17 -25.44
C HIS A 99 -9.25 22.18 -25.83
N ILE A 100 -10.32 22.14 -25.03
CA ILE A 100 -11.49 21.30 -25.27
C ILE A 100 -12.67 22.23 -25.56
N GLN A 101 -13.41 21.94 -26.62
CA GLN A 101 -14.64 22.63 -26.98
C GLN A 101 -15.74 21.59 -27.18
N ASN A 102 -16.96 21.92 -26.75
CA ASN A 102 -18.15 21.07 -26.83
C ASN A 102 -18.70 21.02 -28.26
#